data_AF-A0A7K1LID1-F1
#
_entry.id   AF-A0A7K1LID1-F1
#
_cell.length_a   1.000
_cell.length_b   1.000
_cell.length_c   1.000
_cell.angle_alpha   90.00
_cell.angle_beta   90.00
_cell.angle_gamma   90.00
#
_symmetry.space_group_name_H-M   'P 1'
#
loop_
_entity.id
_entity.type
_entity.pdbx_description
1 polymer ?
#
loop_
_entity_poly.entity_id
_entity_poly.type
_entity_poly.pdbx_seq_one_letter_code
_entity_poly.pdbx_strand_id
1 'polypeptide(L)'
;MNESLESPLVGLVMGSDSDWPTLEPAAEILEDFGVSYEADVVSAHRMPEDMIRYGRTAEERGIRVLIAGAGGAAHLPGMLASVTSLPVVGVPVQLKTLDGMDSLLSIVQMPAGVPVATVSINGAKNAGLLALRILGAGDTKEAEELRGQLAEYAEGLRQTAQDKGVALAQKVRSRKQDMDGPDGNPASGRTPEAAEDYDDDPPAGYAP
;
A
#
# COMPACT_ATOMS: atom_id res chain seq x y z
N MET A 1 22.32 20.25 -18.97
CA MET A 1 21.06 19.63 -18.52
C MET A 1 20.86 20.16 -17.11
N ASN A 2 19.89 21.03 -16.94
CA ASN A 2 19.65 21.70 -15.66
C ASN A 2 18.71 20.79 -14.87
N GLU A 3 19.26 19.89 -14.06
CA GLU A 3 18.48 19.23 -13.01
C GLU A 3 18.12 20.32 -11.98
N SER A 4 17.04 21.04 -12.24
CA SER A 4 16.31 21.66 -11.14
C SER A 4 15.86 20.50 -10.25
N LEU A 5 16.62 20.26 -9.17
CA LEU A 5 16.20 19.40 -8.07
C LEU A 5 14.91 19.99 -7.53
N GLU A 6 13.77 19.56 -8.08
CA GLU A 6 12.46 19.96 -7.59
C GLU A 6 12.38 19.55 -6.12
N SER A 7 12.06 20.51 -5.26
CA SER A 7 11.93 20.25 -3.83
C SER A 7 10.90 19.14 -3.61
N PRO A 8 11.16 18.16 -2.72
CA PRO A 8 10.28 17.02 -2.56
C PRO A 8 8.91 17.46 -2.02
N LEU A 9 7.84 17.04 -2.70
CA LEU A 9 6.47 17.30 -2.26
C LEU A 9 5.97 16.25 -1.27
N VAL A 10 6.54 15.04 -1.30
CA VAL A 10 6.19 13.93 -0.41
C VAL A 10 7.41 13.49 0.39
N GLY A 11 7.25 13.37 1.71
CA GLY A 11 8.24 12.73 2.57
C GLY A 11 7.88 11.27 2.83
N LEU A 12 8.70 10.32 2.38
CA LEU A 12 8.51 8.88 2.56
C LEU A 12 9.49 8.35 3.62
N VAL A 13 9.02 8.15 4.84
CA VAL A 13 9.89 7.76 5.95
C VAL A 13 9.52 6.41 6.55
N MET A 14 10.53 5.71 7.05
CA MET A 14 10.38 4.39 7.64
C MET A 14 11.22 4.22 8.89
N GLY A 15 10.78 3.36 9.80
CA GLY A 15 11.46 3.13 11.06
C GLY A 15 12.78 2.38 10.90
N SER A 16 12.94 1.58 9.84
CA SER A 16 14.07 0.71 9.53
C SER A 16 14.25 0.56 8.02
N ASP A 17 15.49 0.41 7.55
CA ASP A 17 15.80 0.12 6.13
C ASP A 17 15.15 -1.18 5.64
N SER A 18 14.98 -2.15 6.53
CA SER A 18 14.22 -3.39 6.27
C SER A 18 12.77 -3.18 5.84
N ASP A 19 12.19 -2.00 6.10
CA ASP A 19 10.83 -1.67 5.69
C ASP A 19 10.77 -1.20 4.22
N TRP A 20 11.93 -0.86 3.60
CA TRP A 20 11.99 -0.33 2.23
C TRP A 20 11.26 -1.20 1.20
N PRO A 21 11.44 -2.54 1.13
CA PRO A 21 10.71 -3.35 0.15
C PRO A 21 9.18 -3.26 0.29
N THR A 22 8.68 -2.92 1.48
CA THR A 22 7.24 -2.69 1.69
C THR A 22 6.84 -1.29 1.22
N LEU A 23 7.70 -0.28 1.37
CA LEU A 23 7.40 1.11 1.03
C LEU A 23 7.76 1.53 -0.39
N GLU A 24 8.66 0.81 -1.06
CA GLU A 24 9.07 1.03 -2.45
C GLU A 24 7.88 1.20 -3.42
N PRO A 25 6.77 0.45 -3.31
CA PRO A 25 5.60 0.69 -4.17
C PRO A 25 4.94 2.07 -4.00
N ALA A 26 5.17 2.78 -2.88
CA ALA A 26 4.77 4.18 -2.72
C ALA A 26 5.68 5.10 -3.54
N ALA A 27 6.99 4.84 -3.55
CA ALA A 27 7.96 5.59 -4.36
C ALA A 27 7.66 5.40 -5.86
N GLU A 28 7.53 4.15 -6.32
CA GLU A 28 7.24 3.82 -7.72
C GLU A 28 5.99 4.55 -8.23
N ILE A 29 4.91 4.56 -7.45
CA ILE A 29 3.67 5.23 -7.89
C ILE A 29 3.78 6.76 -7.85
N LEU A 30 4.65 7.34 -7.02
CA LEU A 30 4.92 8.78 -7.06
C LEU A 30 5.73 9.14 -8.31
N GLU A 31 6.70 8.29 -8.68
CA GLU A 31 7.51 8.42 -9.90
C GLU A 31 6.66 8.31 -11.16
N ASP A 32 5.73 7.33 -11.22
CA ASP A 32 4.79 7.14 -12.33
C ASP A 32 3.96 8.41 -12.62
N PHE A 33 3.68 9.21 -11.59
CA PHE A 33 2.91 10.46 -11.67
C PHE A 33 3.80 11.72 -11.71
N GLY A 34 5.13 11.54 -11.73
CA GLY A 34 6.08 12.65 -11.77
C GLY A 34 6.07 13.53 -10.52
N VAL A 35 5.67 13.00 -9.36
CA VAL A 35 5.67 13.74 -8.09
C VAL A 35 6.98 13.50 -7.35
N SER A 36 7.70 14.60 -7.06
CA SER A 36 8.96 14.55 -6.32
C SER A 36 8.75 14.07 -4.88
N TYR A 37 9.63 13.18 -4.43
CA TYR A 37 9.63 12.67 -3.06
C TYR A 37 11.06 12.56 -2.51
N GLU A 38 11.15 12.48 -1.19
CA GLU A 38 12.36 12.05 -0.48
C GLU A 38 12.09 10.76 0.27
N ALA A 39 13.10 9.91 0.41
CA ALA A 39 13.02 8.69 1.22
C ALA A 39 14.12 8.67 2.29
N ASP A 40 13.76 8.40 3.54
CA ASP A 40 14.74 8.38 4.65
C ASP A 40 14.33 7.40 5.78
N VAL A 41 15.32 6.96 6.56
CA VAL A 41 15.12 6.15 7.76
C VAL A 41 15.02 7.07 8.98
N VAL A 42 13.82 7.16 9.56
CA VAL A 42 13.51 8.00 10.71
C VAL A 42 12.83 7.13 11.77
N SER A 43 13.54 6.80 12.84
CA SER A 43 13.05 5.87 13.85
C SER A 43 12.49 6.61 15.08
N ALA A 44 11.18 6.47 15.33
CA ALA A 44 10.55 7.06 16.51
C ALA A 44 11.13 6.56 17.84
N HIS A 45 11.60 5.31 17.90
CA HIS A 45 12.13 4.72 19.12
C HIS A 45 13.63 4.92 19.29
N ARG A 46 14.39 4.97 18.19
CA ARG A 46 15.86 5.00 18.21
C ARG A 46 16.45 6.37 17.95
N MET A 47 15.71 7.25 17.26
CA MET A 47 16.12 8.59 16.85
C MET A 47 14.98 9.62 17.09
N PRO A 48 14.44 9.71 18.32
CA PRO A 48 13.24 10.50 18.58
C PRO A 48 13.42 12.01 18.30
N GLU A 49 14.59 12.58 18.61
CA GLU A 49 14.86 14.00 18.35
C GLU A 49 14.95 14.30 16.85
N ASP A 50 15.57 13.40 16.08
CA ASP A 50 15.65 13.53 14.63
C ASP A 50 14.28 13.39 13.97
N MET A 51 13.45 12.47 14.46
CA MET A 51 12.06 12.31 14.03
C MET A 51 11.21 13.55 14.31
N ILE A 52 11.34 14.13 15.51
CA ILE A 52 10.67 15.39 15.87
C ILE A 52 11.14 16.52 14.96
N ARG A 53 12.46 16.62 14.72
CA ARG A 53 13.04 17.63 13.83
C ARG A 53 12.52 17.47 12.40
N TYR A 54 12.51 16.24 11.88
CA TYR A 54 12.00 15.91 10.55
C TYR A 54 10.55 16.37 10.37
N GLY A 55 9.66 16.02 11.30
CA GLY A 55 8.25 16.39 11.22
C GLY A 55 8.00 17.91 11.33
N ARG A 56 8.74 18.60 12.22
CA ARG A 56 8.59 20.05 12.41
C ARG A 56 9.06 20.88 11.22
N THR A 57 10.11 20.45 10.52
CA THR A 57 10.68 21.21 9.40
C THR A 57 10.16 20.76 8.04
N ALA A 58 9.35 19.69 7.96
CA ALA A 58 8.86 19.15 6.70
C ALA A 58 8.15 20.20 5.84
N GLU A 59 7.22 20.98 6.42
CA GLU A 59 6.48 22.03 5.70
C GLU A 59 7.40 23.13 5.15
N GLU A 60 8.39 23.56 5.95
CA GLU A 60 9.38 24.57 5.55
C GLU A 60 10.27 24.10 4.39
N ARG A 61 10.46 22.78 4.25
CA ARG A 61 11.21 22.15 3.16
C ARG A 61 10.38 21.96 1.88
N GLY A 62 9.10 22.36 1.89
CA GLY A 62 8.19 22.24 0.75
C GLY A 62 7.37 20.96 0.72
N ILE A 63 7.52 20.07 1.70
CA ILE A 63 6.75 18.83 1.80
C ILE A 63 5.29 19.17 2.10
N ARG A 64 4.38 18.45 1.44
CA ARG A 64 2.93 18.65 1.53
C ARG A 64 2.21 17.43 2.09
N VAL A 65 2.80 16.24 1.99
CA VAL A 65 2.28 14.98 2.55
C VAL A 65 3.41 14.16 3.12
N LEU A 66 3.20 13.55 4.28
CA LEU A 66 4.11 12.53 4.82
C LEU A 66 3.50 11.15 4.63
N ILE A 67 4.30 10.19 4.18
CA ILE A 67 4.01 8.76 4.20
C ILE A 67 4.98 8.12 5.18
N ALA A 68 4.45 7.44 6.19
CA ALA A 68 5.23 6.84 7.26
C ALA A 68 4.93 5.34 7.40
N GLY A 69 5.94 4.50 7.25
CA GLY A 69 5.86 3.06 7.46
C GLY A 69 6.47 2.61 8.79
N ALA A 70 5.77 1.75 9.52
CA ALA A 70 6.32 1.10 10.71
C ALA A 70 5.60 -0.22 11.03
N GLY A 71 6.33 -1.15 11.66
CA GLY A 71 5.83 -2.45 12.08
C GLY A 71 5.78 -2.65 13.61
N GLY A 72 4.94 -3.55 14.09
CA GLY A 72 4.81 -3.91 15.50
C GLY A 72 4.15 -2.80 16.33
N ALA A 73 4.87 -2.31 17.35
CA ALA A 73 4.48 -1.09 18.08
C ALA A 73 4.78 0.16 17.22
N ALA A 74 3.99 0.33 16.17
CA ALA A 74 4.27 1.20 15.03
C ALA A 74 3.98 2.70 15.30
N HIS A 75 4.83 3.35 16.09
CA HIS A 75 4.60 4.73 16.57
C HIS A 75 5.00 5.83 15.59
N LEU A 76 5.77 5.55 14.54
CA LEU A 76 6.31 6.58 13.64
C LEU A 76 5.22 7.48 13.02
N PRO A 77 4.12 6.96 12.45
CA PRO A 77 3.10 7.80 11.81
C PRO A 77 2.41 8.73 12.82
N GLY A 78 2.00 8.19 13.97
CA GLY A 78 1.32 8.97 15.01
C GLY A 78 2.22 10.04 15.64
N MET A 79 3.51 9.72 15.85
CA MET A 79 4.47 10.70 16.39
C MET A 79 4.76 11.82 15.40
N LEU A 80 4.90 11.53 14.10
CA LEU A 80 5.03 12.58 13.08
C LEU A 80 3.80 13.47 13.05
N ALA A 81 2.59 12.88 13.03
CA ALA A 81 1.34 13.63 13.04
C ALA A 81 1.20 14.55 14.27
N SER A 82 1.84 14.19 15.40
CA SER A 82 1.82 15.02 16.62
C SER A 82 2.70 16.27 16.56
N VAL A 83 3.61 16.35 15.60
CA VAL A 83 4.61 17.43 15.50
C VAL A 83 4.55 18.22 14.19
N THR A 84 3.61 17.91 13.30
CA THR A 84 3.41 18.61 12.02
C THR A 84 1.94 18.97 11.81
N SER A 85 1.71 20.03 11.02
CA SER A 85 0.40 20.41 10.48
C SER A 85 0.03 19.61 9.23
N LEU A 86 1.03 18.96 8.59
CA LEU A 86 0.86 18.26 7.33
C LEU A 86 0.05 16.95 7.52
N PRO A 87 -0.70 16.53 6.49
CA PRO A 87 -1.33 15.22 6.49
C PRO A 87 -0.28 14.11 6.54
N VAL A 88 -0.49 13.15 7.45
CA VAL A 88 0.34 11.95 7.60
C VAL A 88 -0.45 10.72 7.19
N VAL A 89 0.07 9.98 6.23
CA VAL A 89 -0.43 8.69 5.76
C VAL A 89 0.38 7.58 6.43
N GLY A 90 -0.29 6.71 7.18
CA GLY A 90 0.35 5.61 7.90
C GLY A 90 0.24 4.29 7.13
N VAL A 91 1.38 3.62 6.92
CA VAL A 91 1.47 2.28 6.33
C VAL A 91 1.82 1.27 7.43
N PRO A 92 0.87 0.42 7.86
CA PRO A 92 1.19 -0.67 8.77
C PRO A 92 2.06 -1.72 8.07
N VAL A 93 3.29 -1.91 8.54
CA VAL A 93 4.20 -2.93 7.99
C VAL A 93 4.01 -4.24 8.74
N GLN A 94 3.80 -5.34 8.02
CA GLN A 94 3.68 -6.67 8.60
C GLN A 94 5.06 -7.14 9.10
N LEU A 95 5.11 -7.55 10.37
CA LEU A 95 6.25 -8.26 10.94
C LEU A 95 6.01 -9.78 10.94
N LYS A 96 6.95 -10.54 11.50
CA LYS A 96 6.91 -12.01 11.53
C LYS A 96 5.67 -12.59 12.23
N THR A 97 5.08 -11.86 13.18
CA THR A 97 3.95 -12.31 14.00
C THR A 97 2.78 -11.36 13.87
N LEU A 98 1.57 -11.85 14.18
CA LEU A 98 0.33 -11.06 14.24
C LEU A 98 -0.14 -10.46 12.91
N ASP A 99 0.48 -10.85 11.80
CA ASP A 99 0.10 -10.45 10.43
C ASP A 99 -0.06 -8.95 10.22
N GLY A 100 0.64 -8.13 11.02
CA GLY A 100 0.57 -6.67 10.97
C GLY A 100 -0.66 -6.07 11.67
N MET A 101 -1.46 -6.88 12.39
CA MET A 101 -2.58 -6.38 13.20
C MET A 101 -2.12 -5.45 14.33
N ASP A 102 -0.98 -5.77 14.94
CA ASP A 102 -0.30 -4.92 15.91
C ASP A 102 0.13 -3.58 15.30
N SER A 103 0.73 -3.61 14.10
CA SER A 103 1.07 -2.41 13.34
C SER A 103 -0.18 -1.58 13.02
N LEU A 104 -1.24 -2.24 12.54
CA LEU A 104 -2.48 -1.59 12.13
C LEU A 104 -3.13 -0.86 13.30
N LEU A 105 -3.33 -1.55 14.42
CA LEU A 105 -3.96 -0.97 15.61
C LEU A 105 -3.09 0.11 16.25
N SER A 106 -1.76 -0.01 16.18
CA SER A 106 -0.83 1.02 16.67
C SER A 106 -0.91 2.33 15.87
N ILE A 107 -1.30 2.26 14.59
CA ILE A 107 -1.35 3.42 13.70
C ILE A 107 -2.77 4.02 13.63
N VAL A 108 -3.80 3.18 13.47
CA VAL A 108 -5.16 3.66 13.15
C VAL A 108 -5.92 4.21 14.36
N GLN A 109 -5.61 3.73 15.56
CA GLN A 109 -6.36 4.06 16.79
C GLN A 109 -5.87 5.36 17.46
N MET A 110 -5.51 6.37 16.66
CA MET A 110 -5.11 7.67 17.20
C MET A 110 -6.26 8.31 18.00
N PRO A 111 -5.98 8.94 19.15
CA PRO A 111 -6.99 9.66 19.90
C PRO A 111 -7.46 10.92 19.13
N ALA A 112 -8.62 11.45 19.53
CA ALA A 112 -9.15 12.68 18.95
C ALA A 112 -8.14 13.84 19.07
N GLY A 113 -7.89 14.51 17.93
CA GLY A 113 -7.02 15.70 17.85
C GLY A 113 -5.76 15.52 16.99
N VAL A 114 -5.24 14.29 16.84
CA VAL A 114 -4.02 14.02 16.06
C VAL A 114 -4.27 12.88 15.08
N PRO A 115 -4.88 13.15 13.90
CA PRO A 115 -5.28 12.10 12.98
C PRO A 115 -4.11 11.53 12.17
N VAL A 116 -4.22 10.25 11.79
CA VAL A 116 -3.37 9.59 10.79
C VAL A 116 -4.27 8.92 9.75
N ALA A 117 -4.03 9.19 8.47
CA ALA A 117 -4.73 8.52 7.37
C ALA A 117 -4.12 7.14 7.15
N THR A 118 -4.68 6.12 7.79
CA THR A 118 -4.10 4.76 7.77
C THR A 118 -4.58 3.97 6.55
N VAL A 119 -3.66 3.36 5.80
CA VAL A 119 -3.98 2.45 4.68
C VAL A 119 -3.93 0.98 5.13
N SER A 120 -4.19 0.05 4.21
CA SER A 120 -4.10 -1.39 4.48
C SER A 120 -2.69 -1.79 4.93
N ILE A 121 -2.59 -2.93 5.62
CA ILE A 121 -1.31 -3.56 5.95
C ILE A 121 -0.52 -3.79 4.65
N ASN A 122 0.77 -3.42 4.66
CA ASN A 122 1.68 -3.38 3.50
C ASN A 122 1.15 -2.56 2.30
N GLY A 123 0.17 -1.68 2.52
CA GLY A 123 -0.54 -0.94 1.48
C GLY A 123 0.21 0.27 0.92
N ALA A 124 1.53 0.22 0.77
CA ALA A 124 2.33 1.40 0.41
C ALA A 124 1.94 2.04 -0.93
N LYS A 125 1.61 1.25 -1.95
CA LYS A 125 1.08 1.78 -3.22
C LYS A 125 -0.17 2.63 -3.01
N ASN A 126 -1.07 2.20 -2.12
CA ASN A 126 -2.25 2.99 -1.77
C ASN A 126 -1.90 4.23 -0.95
N ALA A 127 -0.82 4.21 -0.17
CA ALA A 127 -0.33 5.42 0.50
C ALA A 127 0.19 6.46 -0.49
N GLY A 128 0.94 6.03 -1.51
CA GLY A 128 1.35 6.89 -2.62
C GLY A 128 0.14 7.47 -3.37
N LEU A 129 -0.81 6.61 -3.78
CA LEU A 129 -2.06 7.06 -4.43
C LEU A 129 -2.89 8.01 -3.55
N LEU A 130 -2.92 7.80 -2.23
CA LEU A 130 -3.61 8.71 -1.31
C LEU A 130 -2.88 10.05 -1.20
N ALA A 131 -1.55 10.05 -1.16
CA ALA A 131 -0.77 11.29 -1.21
C ALA A 131 -1.04 12.07 -2.51
N LEU A 132 -1.08 11.39 -3.66
CA LEU A 132 -1.46 12.00 -4.95
C LEU A 132 -2.87 12.58 -4.91
N ARG A 133 -3.85 11.89 -4.31
CA ARG A 133 -5.21 12.42 -4.13
C ARG A 133 -5.26 13.64 -3.22
N ILE A 134 -4.45 13.67 -2.16
CA ILE A 134 -4.32 14.83 -1.27
C ILE A 134 -3.74 16.03 -2.02
N LEU A 135 -2.65 15.84 -2.77
CA LEU A 135 -2.05 16.88 -3.60
C LEU A 135 -3.03 17.37 -4.67
N GLY A 136 -3.73 16.45 -5.33
CA GLY A 136 -4.74 16.71 -6.36
C GLY A 136 -6.02 17.35 -5.82
N ALA A 137 -6.22 17.44 -4.50
CA ALA A 137 -7.40 18.11 -3.94
C ALA A 137 -7.29 19.65 -3.95
N GLY A 138 -6.10 20.19 -4.24
CA GLY A 138 -5.88 21.64 -4.34
C GLY A 138 -6.48 22.30 -5.59
N ASP A 139 -6.46 23.63 -5.60
CA ASP A 139 -7.01 24.45 -6.69
C ASP A 139 -5.94 24.96 -7.69
N THR A 140 -4.74 24.38 -7.65
CA THR A 140 -3.66 24.75 -8.58
C THR A 140 -3.77 23.98 -9.90
N LYS A 141 -3.08 24.46 -10.93
CA LYS A 141 -3.03 23.79 -12.24
C LYS A 141 -2.42 22.39 -12.12
N GLU A 142 -1.38 22.26 -11.30
CA GLU A 142 -0.69 20.99 -11.04
C GLU A 142 -1.64 20.00 -10.35
N ALA A 143 -2.46 20.48 -9.40
CA ALA A 143 -3.48 19.65 -8.76
C ALA A 143 -4.57 19.19 -9.74
N GLU A 144 -4.97 20.05 -10.69
CA GLU A 144 -5.91 19.68 -11.76
C GLU A 144 -5.32 18.62 -12.71
N GLU A 145 -4.07 18.79 -13.14
CA GLU A 145 -3.36 17.81 -13.97
C GLU A 145 -3.26 16.46 -13.24
N LEU A 146 -2.94 16.47 -11.95
CA LEU A 146 -2.84 15.26 -11.15
C LEU A 146 -4.19 14.54 -11.00
N ARG A 147 -5.30 15.27 -10.87
CA ARG A 147 -6.65 14.67 -10.91
C ARG A 147 -6.94 14.02 -12.25
N GLY A 148 -6.52 14.63 -13.36
CA GLY A 148 -6.65 14.07 -14.70
C GLY A 148 -5.91 12.74 -14.84
N GLN A 149 -4.63 12.71 -14.44
CA GLN A 149 -3.81 11.49 -14.44
C GLN A 149 -4.41 10.39 -13.56
N LEU A 150 -4.93 10.74 -12.38
CA LEU A 150 -5.58 9.78 -11.48
C LEU A 150 -6.87 9.19 -12.09
N ALA A 151 -7.61 9.97 -12.86
CA ALA A 151 -8.80 9.49 -13.57
C ALA A 151 -8.42 8.53 -14.71
N GLU A 152 -7.37 8.85 -15.48
CA GLU A 152 -6.83 7.97 -16.52
C GLU A 152 -6.30 6.66 -15.93
N TYR A 153 -5.59 6.74 -14.81
CA TYR A 153 -5.11 5.57 -14.06
C TYR A 153 -6.27 4.64 -13.65
N ALA A 154 -7.36 5.22 -13.12
CA ALA A 154 -8.54 4.45 -12.74
C ALA A 154 -9.22 3.76 -13.94
N GLU A 155 -9.26 4.41 -15.11
CA GLU A 155 -9.78 3.79 -16.33
C GLU A 155 -8.86 2.66 -16.82
N GLY A 156 -7.54 2.81 -16.72
CA GLY A 156 -6.58 1.75 -17.03
C GLY A 156 -6.76 0.50 -16.15
N LEU A 157 -7.05 0.68 -14.86
CA LEU A 157 -7.39 -0.43 -13.95
C LEU A 157 -8.68 -1.15 -14.39
N ARG A 158 -9.69 -0.38 -14.84
CA ARG A 158 -10.94 -0.94 -15.35
C ARG A 158 -10.69 -1.81 -16.57
N GLN A 159 -9.89 -1.34 -17.53
CA GLN A 159 -9.53 -2.09 -18.72
C GLN A 159 -8.77 -3.37 -18.36
N THR A 160 -7.77 -3.27 -17.46
CA THR A 160 -7.00 -4.42 -16.99
C THR A 160 -7.89 -5.50 -16.36
N ALA A 161 -8.90 -5.09 -15.58
CA ALA A 161 -9.85 -6.01 -14.96
C ALA A 161 -10.73 -6.71 -16.00
N GLN A 162 -11.19 -5.98 -17.02
CA GLN A 162 -11.97 -6.54 -18.13
C GLN A 162 -11.15 -7.57 -18.91
N ASP A 163 -9.91 -7.26 -19.25
CA ASP A 163 -9.01 -8.14 -20.00
C ASP A 163 -8.75 -9.45 -19.23
N LYS A 164 -8.49 -9.35 -17.92
CA LYS A 164 -8.37 -10.52 -17.03
C LYS A 164 -9.66 -11.34 -16.99
N GLY A 165 -10.82 -10.69 -16.97
CA GLY A 165 -12.13 -11.35 -17.02
C GLY A 165 -12.34 -12.14 -18.31
N VAL A 166 -12.01 -11.55 -19.46
CA VAL A 166 -12.06 -12.24 -20.77
C VAL A 166 -11.12 -13.43 -20.81
N ALA A 167 -9.87 -13.26 -20.34
CA ALA A 167 -8.89 -14.34 -20.30
C ALA A 167 -9.33 -15.51 -19.40
N LEU A 168 -9.95 -15.21 -18.25
CA LEU A 168 -10.51 -16.24 -17.37
C LEU A 168 -11.66 -16.99 -18.05
N ALA A 169 -12.59 -16.28 -18.70
CA ALA A 169 -13.71 -16.89 -19.41
C ALA A 169 -13.25 -17.84 -20.52
N GLN A 170 -12.19 -17.47 -21.26
CA GLN A 170 -11.57 -18.33 -22.27
C GLN A 170 -10.98 -19.61 -21.64
N LYS A 171 -10.18 -19.48 -20.57
CA LYS A 171 -9.60 -20.62 -19.84
C LYS A 171 -10.67 -21.59 -19.33
N VAL A 172 -11.77 -21.06 -18.78
CA VAL A 172 -12.90 -21.88 -18.30
C VAL A 172 -13.61 -22.61 -19.44
N ARG A 173 -13.80 -21.95 -20.59
CA ARG A 173 -14.42 -22.57 -21.77
C ARG A 173 -13.56 -23.70 -22.33
N SER A 174 -12.26 -23.49 -22.48
CA SER A 174 -11.33 -24.53 -22.94
C SER A 174 -11.35 -25.75 -22.02
N ARG A 175 -11.28 -25.52 -20.69
CA ARG A 175 -11.34 -26.62 -19.71
C ARG A 175 -12.63 -27.43 -19.78
N LYS A 176 -13.79 -26.79 -20.05
CA LYS A 176 -15.06 -27.50 -20.23
C LYS A 176 -15.09 -28.31 -21.53
N GLN A 177 -14.54 -27.77 -22.61
CA GLN A 177 -14.43 -28.48 -23.90
C GLN A 177 -13.51 -29.70 -23.82
N ASP A 178 -12.43 -29.62 -23.04
CA ASP A 178 -11.53 -30.76 -22.78
C ASP A 178 -12.21 -31.86 -21.95
N MET A 179 -13.19 -31.51 -21.08
CA MET A 179 -13.99 -32.48 -20.32
C MET A 179 -15.11 -33.12 -21.15
N ASP A 180 -15.67 -32.40 -22.13
CA ASP A 180 -16.77 -32.86 -22.98
C ASP A 180 -16.30 -33.51 -24.31
N GLY A 181 -14.98 -33.68 -24.49
CA GLY A 181 -14.37 -34.32 -25.66
C GLY A 181 -14.64 -35.84 -25.73
N PRO A 182 -14.47 -36.49 -26.91
CA PRO A 182 -14.85 -37.89 -27.16
C PRO A 182 -14.08 -38.94 -26.33
N ASP A 183 -13.00 -38.54 -25.64
CA ASP A 183 -12.23 -39.39 -24.71
C ASP A 183 -12.62 -39.18 -23.23
N GLY A 184 -13.69 -38.43 -22.95
CA GLY A 184 -14.25 -38.23 -21.61
C GLY A 184 -14.80 -39.52 -21.01
N ASN A 185 -13.93 -40.39 -20.52
CA ASN A 185 -14.27 -41.63 -19.84
C ASN A 185 -14.96 -41.34 -18.49
N PRO A 186 -16.25 -41.68 -18.29
CA PRO A 186 -16.88 -41.61 -16.99
C PRO A 186 -16.72 -42.96 -16.28
N ALA A 187 -15.49 -43.40 -15.96
CA ALA A 187 -15.27 -44.55 -15.06
C ALA A 187 -13.79 -44.75 -14.68
N SER A 188 -13.46 -44.51 -13.41
CA SER A 188 -12.92 -45.59 -12.57
C SER A 188 -13.22 -45.28 -11.10
N GLY A 189 -13.85 -46.24 -10.44
CA GLY A 189 -14.43 -46.07 -9.12
C GLY A 189 -13.41 -45.86 -8.01
N ARG A 190 -13.87 -45.16 -6.97
CA ARG A 190 -13.42 -45.41 -5.61
C ARG A 190 -14.64 -45.82 -4.80
N THR A 191 -14.53 -47.00 -4.22
CA THR A 191 -15.45 -47.57 -3.21
C THR A 191 -15.59 -46.63 -2.01
N PRO A 192 -16.73 -46.64 -1.31
CA PRO A 192 -16.85 -45.95 -0.03
C PRO A 192 -16.29 -46.86 1.08
N GLU A 193 -15.10 -46.55 1.59
CA GLU A 193 -14.63 -47.06 2.88
C GLU A 193 -14.29 -45.88 3.81
N ALA A 194 -15.07 -45.82 4.89
CA ALA A 194 -14.90 -45.24 6.22
C ALA A 194 -13.95 -44.03 6.47
N ALA A 195 -14.55 -43.01 7.10
CA ALA A 195 -14.07 -42.22 8.27
C ALA A 195 -12.84 -42.82 9.00
N GLU A 196 -11.87 -42.11 9.56
CA GLU A 196 -11.74 -40.76 10.15
C GLU A 196 -10.22 -40.55 10.35
N ASP A 197 -9.69 -39.34 10.12
CA ASP A 197 -8.94 -38.60 11.14
C ASP A 197 -8.66 -37.17 10.63
N TYR A 198 -9.09 -36.21 11.44
CA TYR A 198 -8.88 -34.78 11.23
C TYR A 198 -7.46 -34.43 11.64
N ASP A 199 -6.64 -33.95 10.69
CA ASP A 199 -5.54 -33.05 11.02
C ASP A 199 -5.83 -31.68 10.39
N ASP A 200 -5.83 -30.71 11.28
CA ASP A 200 -6.22 -29.32 11.13
C ASP A 200 -5.05 -28.54 10.50
N ASP A 201 -5.18 -28.14 9.24
CA ASP A 201 -4.34 -27.08 8.66
C ASP A 201 -5.09 -26.36 7.54
N PRO A 202 -5.48 -25.08 7.71
CA PRO A 202 -6.11 -24.32 6.64
C PRO A 202 -5.06 -23.93 5.58
N PRO A 203 -5.33 -24.12 4.26
CA PRO A 203 -4.45 -23.64 3.22
C PRO A 203 -4.42 -22.12 3.18
N ALA A 204 -3.21 -21.60 2.98
CA ALA A 204 -2.83 -20.19 2.95
C ALA A 204 -3.84 -19.30 2.24
N GLY A 205 -4.19 -18.23 2.95
CA GLY A 205 -5.21 -17.25 2.62
C GLY A 205 -5.03 -16.59 1.26
N TYR A 206 -6.20 -16.42 0.65
CA TYR A 206 -6.56 -15.54 -0.44
C TYR A 206 -6.13 -14.09 -0.15
N ALA A 207 -5.42 -13.45 -1.08
CA ALA A 207 -5.14 -12.01 -1.05
C ALA A 207 -6.05 -11.28 -2.05
N PRO A 208 -6.87 -10.30 -1.62
CA PRO A 208 -7.26 -9.17 -2.45
C PRO A 208 -6.19 -8.07 -2.49
#